data_AF-A0A8J3DLD7-F1
#
_entry.id   AF-A0A8J3DLD7-F1
#
_cell.length_a   1.000
_cell.length_b   1.000
_cell.length_c   1.000
_cell.angle_alpha   90.00
_cell.angle_beta   90.00
_cell.angle_gamma   90.00
#
_symmetry.space_group_name_H-M   'P 1'
#
loop_
_entity.id
_entity.type
_entity.pdbx_description
1 polymer ?
#
loop_
_entity_poly.entity_id
_entity_poly.type
_entity_poly.pdbx_seq_one_letter_code
_entity_poly.pdbx_strand_id
1 'polypeptide(L)' 'MKSKIEHFSGGLSGISFSFREHEIDLLIERLQALKSRKIGHFHFRSDSFESEQGIADVELSMMGEHEDDEMSIE' A
#
# COMPACT_ATOMS: atom_id res chain seq x y z
N MET A 1 4.38 10.45 -4.02
CA MET A 1 3.57 9.91 -2.93
C MET A 1 4.31 10.18 -1.64
N LYS A 2 3.62 10.38 -0.53
CA LYS A 2 4.21 10.37 0.82
C LYS A 2 3.52 9.28 1.64
N SER A 3 4.29 8.58 2.46
CA SER A 3 3.77 7.64 3.44
C SER A 3 4.17 8.07 4.84
N LYS A 4 3.34 7.74 5.83
CA LYS A 4 3.58 8.03 7.25
C LYS A 4 3.07 6.86 8.08
N ILE A 5 3.86 6.43 9.05
CA ILE A 5 3.44 5.50 10.09
C ILE A 5 2.76 6.30 11.21
N GLU A 6 1.58 5.86 11.64
CA GLU A 6 0.82 6.45 12.73
C GLU A 6 0.66 5.43 13.85
N HIS A 7 0.97 5.82 15.09
CA HIS A 7 0.89 4.93 16.24
C HIS A 7 -0.35 5.25 17.06
N PHE A 8 -1.15 4.21 17.33
CA PHE A 8 -2.37 4.29 18.12
C PHE A 8 -2.16 3.70 19.51
N SER A 9 -3.02 4.09 20.46
CA SER A 9 -3.06 3.47 21.78
C SER A 9 -3.38 1.97 21.67
N GLY A 10 -2.65 1.14 22.42
CA GLY A 10 -2.83 -0.32 22.39
C GLY A 10 -1.84 -1.07 21.50
N GLY A 11 -0.83 -0.39 20.96
CA GLY A 11 0.25 -1.02 20.17
C GLY A 11 -0.06 -1.20 18.69
N LEU A 12 -1.23 -0.75 18.22
CA LEU A 12 -1.59 -0.74 16.81
C LEU A 12 -0.84 0.37 16.08
N SER A 13 -0.43 0.09 14.85
CA SER A 13 0.14 1.09 13.94
C SER A 13 -0.66 1.10 12.64
N GLY A 14 -0.91 2.29 12.10
CA GLY A 14 -1.51 2.50 10.79
C GLY A 14 -0.53 3.11 9.82
N ILE A 15 -0.93 3.09 8.55
CA ILE A 15 -0.18 3.70 7.46
C ILE A 15 -1.09 4.71 6.77
N SER A 16 -0.64 5.95 6.69
CA SER A 16 -1.29 7.00 5.91
C SER A 16 -0.51 7.23 4.62
N PHE A 17 -1.21 7.24 3.49
CA PHE A 17 -0.67 7.61 2.19
C PHE A 17 -1.27 8.93 1.72
N SER A 18 -0.42 9.77 1.12
CA SER A 18 -0.84 10.97 0.42
C SER A 18 -0.33 10.92 -1.01
N PHE A 19 -1.25 11.05 -1.96
CA PHE A 19 -0.98 10.97 -3.38
C PHE A 19 -1.17 12.33 -4.04
N ARG A 20 -0.37 12.61 -5.06
CA ARG A 20 -0.68 13.65 -6.04
C ARG A 20 -1.73 13.11 -7.01
N GLU A 21 -2.44 14.00 -7.70
CA GLU A 21 -3.51 13.62 -8.65
C GLU A 21 -3.03 12.59 -9.69
N HIS A 22 -1.92 12.82 -10.38
CA HIS A 22 -1.37 11.87 -11.36
C HIS A 22 -0.93 10.53 -10.75
N GLU A 23 -0.65 10.47 -9.45
CA GLU A 23 -0.30 9.23 -8.75
C GLU A 23 -1.56 8.42 -8.45
N ILE A 24 -2.71 9.07 -8.27
CA ILE A 24 -4.02 8.42 -8.16
C ILE A 24 -4.38 7.75 -9.48
N ASP A 25 -4.17 8.44 -10.62
CA ASP A 25 -4.43 7.85 -11.94
C ASP A 25 -3.60 6.57 -12.17
N LEU A 26 -2.31 6.63 -11.84
CA LEU A 26 -1.43 5.46 -11.92
C LEU A 26 -1.87 4.34 -10.96
N LEU A 27 -2.28 4.68 -9.74
CA LEU A 27 -2.80 3.71 -8.78
C LEU A 27 -4.05 3.01 -9.32
N ILE A 28 -4.99 3.75 -9.89
CA ILE A 28 -6.20 3.20 -10.52
C ILE A 28 -5.81 2.25 -11.66
N GLU A 29 -4.88 2.63 -12.53
CA GLU A 29 -4.39 1.76 -13.61
C GLU A 29 -3.81 0.44 -13.07
N ARG A 30 -2.97 0.52 -12.04
CA ARG A 30 -2.35 -0.67 -11.42
C ARG A 30 -3.39 -1.56 -10.75
N LEU A 31 -4.36 -1.00 -10.05
CA LEU A 31 -5.48 -1.75 -9.47
C LEU A 31 -6.34 -2.44 -10.53
N GLN A 32 -6.61 -1.77 -11.66
CA GLN A 32 -7.32 -2.37 -12.79
C GLN A 32 -6.52 -3.52 -13.43
N ALA A 33 -5.20 -3.36 -13.58
CA ALA A 33 -4.32 -4.41 -14.09
C ALA A 33 -4.27 -5.62 -13.13
N LEU A 34 -4.24 -5.38 -11.82
CA LEU A 34 -4.27 -6.41 -10.79
C LEU A 34 -5.60 -7.16 -10.79
N LYS A 35 -6.72 -6.42 -10.78
CA LYS A 35 -8.09 -6.98 -10.83
C LYS A 35 -8.33 -7.83 -12.08
N SER A 36 -7.79 -7.41 -13.23
CA SER A 36 -7.88 -8.17 -14.48
C SER A 36 -6.88 -9.33 -14.60
N ARG A 37 -6.07 -9.57 -13.55
CA ARG A 37 -4.99 -10.59 -13.52
C ARG A 37 -3.94 -10.41 -14.62
N LYS A 38 -3.79 -9.19 -15.17
CA LYS A 38 -2.72 -8.85 -16.11
C LYS A 38 -1.35 -8.79 -15.41
N ILE A 39 -1.35 -8.48 -14.13
CA ILE A 39 -0.20 -8.52 -13.23
C ILE A 39 -0.57 -9.30 -11.96
N GLY A 40 0.43 -9.88 -11.29
CA GLY A 40 0.23 -10.62 -10.02
C GLY A 40 0.25 -9.73 -8.77
N HIS A 41 1.07 -8.68 -8.79
CA HIS A 41 1.20 -7.69 -7.72
C HIS A 41 1.83 -6.40 -8.26
N PHE A 42 1.84 -5.34 -7.47
CA PHE A 42 2.66 -4.14 -7.70
C PHE A 42 3.11 -3.54 -6.36
N HIS A 43 4.14 -2.68 -6.41
CA HIS A 43 4.73 -2.08 -5.22
C HIS A 43 4.68 -0.56 -5.24
N PHE A 44 4.56 0.03 -4.06
CA PHE A 44 5.07 1.35 -3.77
C PHE A 44 6.43 1.24 -3.08
N ARG A 45 7.44 1.95 -3.58
CA ARG A 45 8.79 1.91 -3.02
C ARG A 45 9.26 3.29 -2.64
N SER A 46 9.98 3.37 -1.53
CA SER A 46 10.66 4.60 -1.13
C SER A 46 11.92 4.79 -1.96
N ASP A 47 12.13 6.02 -2.42
CA ASP A 47 13.31 6.41 -3.19
C ASP A 47 14.51 6.75 -2.30
N SER A 48 14.30 6.83 -0.98
CA SER A 48 15.33 7.11 0.02
C SER A 48 15.21 6.15 1.19
N PHE A 49 16.37 5.70 1.68
CA PHE A 49 16.52 4.78 2.81
C PHE A 49 17.30 5.45 3.95
N GLU A 50 17.33 6.78 3.99
CA GLU A 50 18.16 7.53 4.94
C GLU A 50 17.51 7.70 6.33
N SER A 51 16.24 7.33 6.50
CA SER A 51 15.54 7.38 7.78
C SER A 51 15.82 6.14 8.64
N GLU A 52 16.01 6.31 9.96
CA GLU A 52 16.12 5.20 10.92
C GLU A 52 14.85 4.32 10.96
N GLN A 53 13.67 4.90 10.68
CA GLN A 53 12.39 4.21 10.61
C GLN A 53 11.53 4.79 9.48
N GLY A 54 10.85 3.92 8.72
CA GLY A 54 10.02 4.31 7.60
C GLY A 54 9.44 3.10 6.85
N ILE A 55 8.66 3.38 5.80
CA ILE A 55 8.07 2.34 4.95
C ILE A 55 8.95 2.20 3.71
N ALA A 56 9.66 1.08 3.58
CA ALA A 56 10.56 0.83 2.45
C ALA A 56 9.80 0.35 1.21
N ASP A 57 8.85 -0.57 1.41
CA ASP A 57 8.09 -1.23 0.36
C ASP A 57 6.67 -1.52 0.85
N VAL A 58 5.70 -1.36 -0.04
CA VAL A 58 4.30 -1.74 0.17
C VAL A 58 3.86 -2.50 -1.06
N GLU A 59 3.54 -3.77 -0.90
CA GLU A 59 3.06 -4.64 -1.98
C GLU A 59 1.53 -4.73 -1.95
N LEU A 60 0.90 -4.66 -3.12
CA LEU A 60 -0.52 -4.96 -3.30
C LEU A 60 -0.66 -6.14 -4.26
N SER A 61 -1.38 -7.16 -3.81
CA SER A 61 -1.64 -8.40 -4.53
C SER A 61 -3.10 -8.83 -4.37
N MET A 62 -3.54 -9.82 -5.14
CA MET A 62 -4.86 -10.42 -4.96
C MET A 62 -4.79 -11.47 -3.84
N MET A 63 -5.67 -11.35 -2.84
CA MET A 63 -5.79 -12.32 -1.75
C MET A 63 -6.20 -13.71 -2.26
N GLY A 64 -5.64 -14.76 -1.65
CA GLY A 64 -6.06 -16.14 -1.87
C GLY A 64 -7.38 -16.49 -1.15
N GLU A 65 -7.94 -17.68 -1.37
CA GLU A 65 -9.22 -18.10 -0.78
C GLU A 65 -9.19 -18.34 0.75
N HIS A 66 -8.02 -18.28 1.40
CA HIS A 66 -7.83 -18.68 2.80
C HIS A 66 -6.80 -17.80 3.54
N GLU A 67 -7.17 -16.58 3.93
CA GLU A 67 -6.36 -15.73 4.81
C GLU A 67 -7.20 -15.28 6.03
N ASP A 68 -6.64 -15.41 7.24
CA ASP A 68 -7.38 -15.35 8.52
C ASP A 68 -7.53 -13.92 9.11
N ASP A 69 -6.82 -12.92 8.56
CA ASP A 69 -6.86 -11.52 9.03
C ASP A 69 -7.23 -10.58 7.88
N GLU A 70 -8.42 -9.96 7.96
CA GLU A 70 -8.96 -9.09 6.91
C GLU A 70 -9.06 -7.62 7.37
N MET A 71 -8.59 -6.71 6.53
CA MET A 71 -8.91 -5.28 6.62
C MET A 71 -9.95 -4.93 5.55
N SER A 72 -11.01 -4.21 5.92
CA SER A 72 -12.02 -3.71 4.98
C SER A 72 -11.74 -2.27 4.53
N ILE A 73 -12.20 -1.92 3.32
CA ILE A 73 -12.21 -0.54 2.82
C ILE A 73 -13.58 0.06 3.15
N GLU A 74 -13.59 1.25 3.79
CA GLU A 74 -14.79 2.05 4.07
C GLU A 74 -14.92 3.25 3.11
#